data_AF-B2KDA7-F1
#
_entry.id   AF-B2KDA7-F1
#
_cell.length_a   1.000
_cell.length_b   1.000
_cell.length_c   1.000
_cell.angle_alpha   90.00
_cell.angle_beta   90.00
_cell.angle_gamma   90.00
#
_symmetry.space_group_name_H-M   'P 1'
#
loop_
_entity.id
_entity.type
_entity.pdbx_description
1 polymer ?
#
loop_
_entity_poly.entity_id
_entity_poly.type
_entity_poly.pdbx_seq_one_letter_code
_entity_poly.pdbx_strand_id
1 'polypeptide(L)'
;MAYCTVSDVQAFFQNYQFGADEPVSSVKVNSLMEEWTARIDSVLRMRYVLPITEASDLSLLKQICSKYVAGDIDGIMNDGKSSYMQKPEARNRDLKDEANTLLEELRMGQISLITPRLPITKLTVGGKRHGCKGCL
;
A
#
# COMPACT_ATOMS: atom_id res chain seq x y z
N MET A 1 9.20 4.28 10.31
CA MET A 1 9.03 2.81 10.43
C MET A 1 8.44 2.35 9.12
N ALA A 2 9.15 1.52 8.35
CA ALA A 2 8.68 1.10 7.03
C ALA A 2 7.51 0.10 7.15
N TYR A 3 6.54 0.19 6.23
CA TYR A 3 5.39 -0.72 6.22
C TYR A 3 5.70 -2.12 5.68
N CYS A 4 6.78 -2.23 4.90
CA CYS A 4 7.22 -3.48 4.30
C CYS A 4 8.68 -3.78 4.64
N THR A 5 9.06 -5.05 4.56
CA THR A 5 10.44 -5.52 4.76
C THR A 5 11.07 -5.93 3.44
N VAL A 6 12.41 -6.03 3.40
CA VAL A 6 13.14 -6.53 2.23
C VAL A 6 12.64 -7.93 1.82
N SER A 7 12.31 -8.78 2.80
CA SER A 7 11.77 -10.13 2.53
C SER A 7 10.43 -10.09 1.80
N ASP A 8 9.59 -9.09 2.07
CA ASP A 8 8.28 -8.95 1.42
C ASP A 8 8.43 -8.54 -0.03
N VAL A 9 9.38 -7.65 -0.30
CA VAL A 9 9.72 -7.21 -1.65
C VAL A 9 10.39 -8.35 -2.43
N GLN A 10 11.27 -9.10 -1.78
CA GLN A 10 11.96 -10.24 -2.39
C GLN A 10 11.00 -11.36 -2.82
N ALA A 11 9.85 -11.51 -2.15
CA ALA A 11 8.82 -12.47 -2.55
C ALA A 11 8.26 -12.22 -3.97
N PHE A 12 8.37 -10.99 -4.50
CA PHE A 12 7.95 -10.66 -5.87
C PHE A 12 8.96 -11.16 -6.93
N PHE A 13 10.22 -11.34 -6.54
CA PHE A 13 11.32 -11.71 -7.42
C PHE A 13 11.75 -13.15 -7.14
N GLN A 14 11.13 -14.09 -7.85
CA GLN A 14 11.51 -15.50 -7.77
C GLN A 14 12.96 -15.67 -8.26
N ASN A 15 13.82 -16.25 -7.42
CA ASN A 15 15.24 -16.54 -7.69
C ASN A 15 16.18 -15.32 -7.75
N TYR A 16 15.78 -14.16 -7.22
CA TYR A 16 16.66 -13.01 -7.08
C TYR A 16 16.92 -12.70 -5.61
N GLN A 17 18.18 -12.39 -5.28
CA GLN A 17 18.55 -11.91 -3.95
C GLN A 17 19.25 -10.55 -4.07
N PHE A 18 18.83 -9.59 -3.25
CA PHE A 18 19.45 -8.27 -3.20
C PHE A 18 20.83 -8.37 -2.55
N GLY A 19 21.89 -8.36 -3.37
CA GLY A 19 23.29 -8.42 -2.96
C GLY A 19 24.01 -7.06 -3.05
N ALA A 20 25.27 -7.00 -2.60
CA ALA A 20 26.09 -5.78 -2.71
C ALA A 20 26.60 -5.52 -4.14
N ASP A 21 26.85 -6.59 -4.90
CA ASP A 21 27.34 -6.55 -6.29
C ASP A 21 26.23 -6.62 -7.34
N GLU A 22 24.99 -6.55 -6.89
CA GLU A 22 23.79 -6.65 -7.72
C GLU A 22 23.31 -5.25 -8.15
N PRO A 23 22.63 -5.11 -9.31
CA PRO A 23 22.10 -3.82 -9.78
C PRO A 23 21.14 -3.17 -8.76
N VAL A 24 20.54 -3.95 -7.88
CA VAL A 24 19.72 -3.46 -6.77
C VAL A 24 20.29 -3.99 -5.45
N SER A 25 20.95 -3.10 -4.71
CA SER A 25 21.46 -3.41 -3.37
C SER A 25 20.39 -3.30 -2.30
N SER A 26 20.56 -4.02 -1.19
CA SER A 26 19.68 -3.93 -0.01
C SER A 26 19.57 -2.51 0.53
N VAL A 27 20.64 -1.70 0.42
CA VAL A 27 20.63 -0.27 0.77
C VAL A 27 19.64 0.49 -0.11
N LYS A 28 19.64 0.25 -1.42
CA LYS A 28 18.71 0.89 -2.35
C LYS A 28 17.27 0.48 -2.08
N VAL A 29 17.02 -0.80 -1.78
CA VAL A 29 15.69 -1.29 -1.38
C VAL A 29 15.20 -0.58 -0.12
N ASN A 30 16.05 -0.45 0.90
CA ASN A 30 15.72 0.26 2.13
C ASN A 30 15.35 1.73 1.87
N SER A 31 16.11 2.44 1.04
CA SER A 31 15.80 3.82 0.68
C SER A 31 14.44 3.95 -0.03
N LEU A 32 14.11 3.03 -0.95
CA LEU A 32 12.81 3.02 -1.62
C LEU A 32 11.68 2.71 -0.64
N MET A 33 11.88 1.78 0.29
CA MET A 33 10.89 1.47 1.33
C MET A 33 10.60 2.69 2.21
N GLU A 34 11.62 3.45 2.60
CA GLU A 34 11.45 4.68 3.37
C GLU A 34 10.69 5.76 2.59
N GLU A 35 11.03 5.96 1.31
CA GLU A 35 10.37 6.92 0.43
C GLU A 35 8.88 6.61 0.26
N TRP A 36 8.55 5.36 -0.08
CA TRP A 36 7.15 4.96 -0.27
C TRP A 36 6.37 4.92 1.03
N THR A 37 7.00 4.56 2.14
CA THR A 37 6.37 4.67 3.47
C THR A 37 6.00 6.12 3.77
N ALA A 38 6.91 7.07 3.56
CA ALA A 38 6.63 8.49 3.78
C ALA A 38 5.52 9.01 2.85
N ARG A 39 5.47 8.52 1.61
CA ARG A 39 4.43 8.89 0.65
C ARG A 39 3.05 8.32 1.03
N ILE A 40 2.98 7.06 1.42
CA ILE A 40 1.76 6.43 1.95
C ILE A 40 1.28 7.19 3.19
N ASP A 41 2.18 7.50 4.13
CA ASP A 41 1.89 8.30 5.32
C ASP A 41 1.31 9.67 4.96
N SER A 42 1.88 10.35 3.97
CA SER A 42 1.38 11.65 3.50
C SER A 42 -0.07 11.55 3.01
N VAL A 43 -0.43 10.49 2.30
CA VAL A 43 -1.80 10.28 1.82
C VAL A 43 -2.72 9.93 2.97
N LEU A 44 -2.31 9.02 3.86
CA LEU A 44 -3.11 8.58 5.00
C LEU A 44 -3.38 9.70 6.00
N ARG A 45 -2.44 10.63 6.22
CA ARG A 45 -2.61 11.78 7.13
C ARG A 45 -3.85 12.62 6.84
N MET A 46 -4.34 12.61 5.60
CA MET A 46 -5.57 13.32 5.23
C MET A 46 -6.82 12.76 5.91
N ARG A 47 -6.80 11.48 6.31
CA ARG A 47 -7.99 10.76 6.82
C ARG A 47 -7.77 9.89 8.04
N TYR A 48 -6.54 9.56 8.38
CA TYR A 48 -6.17 8.64 9.46
C TYR A 48 -5.20 9.30 10.43
N VAL A 49 -5.21 8.84 11.68
CA VAL A 49 -4.21 9.24 12.68
C VAL A 49 -3.00 8.32 12.50
N LEU A 50 -1.82 8.91 12.32
CA LEU A 50 -0.57 8.15 12.34
C LEU A 50 0.02 8.16 13.77
N PRO A 51 0.70 7.09 14.21
CA PRO A 51 0.96 5.85 13.46
C PRO A 51 -0.25 4.90 13.43
N ILE A 52 -0.43 4.21 12.31
CA ILE A 52 -1.37 3.07 12.22
C ILE A 52 -0.79 1.90 13.01
N THR A 53 -1.58 1.30 13.90
CA THR A 53 -1.12 0.23 14.81
C THR A 53 -1.87 -1.09 14.63
N GLU A 54 -2.99 -1.06 13.93
CA GLU A 54 -3.84 -2.23 13.71
C GLU A 54 -3.20 -3.23 12.73
N ALA A 55 -3.11 -4.50 13.14
CA ALA A 55 -2.41 -5.53 12.36
C ALA A 55 -3.03 -5.77 10.97
N SER A 56 -4.36 -5.72 10.87
CA SER A 56 -5.08 -5.86 9.60
C SER A 56 -4.76 -4.70 8.65
N ASP A 57 -4.72 -3.48 9.19
CA ASP A 57 -4.41 -2.27 8.42
C ASP A 57 -2.95 -2.30 7.98
N LEU A 58 -2.03 -2.66 8.88
CA LEU A 58 -0.61 -2.85 8.57
C LEU A 58 -0.38 -3.89 7.48
N SER A 59 -1.21 -4.94 7.41
CA SER A 59 -1.13 -5.96 6.37
C SER A 59 -1.47 -5.39 4.98
N LEU A 60 -2.48 -4.52 4.90
CA LEU A 60 -2.83 -3.83 3.65
C LEU A 60 -1.75 -2.81 3.26
N LEU A 61 -1.26 -2.02 4.21
CA LEU A 61 -0.19 -1.04 3.98
C LEU A 61 1.11 -1.72 3.55
N LYS A 62 1.41 -2.88 4.12
CA LYS A 62 2.51 -3.74 3.70
C LYS A 62 2.38 -4.16 2.24
N GLN A 63 1.19 -4.61 1.81
CA GLN A 63 0.96 -4.99 0.41
C GLN A 63 1.19 -3.80 -0.53
N ILE A 64 0.61 -2.63 -0.22
CA ILE A 64 0.77 -1.40 -1.02
C ILE A 64 2.25 -1.00 -1.10
N CYS A 65 2.95 -0.93 0.04
CA CYS A 65 4.38 -0.63 0.13
C CYS A 65 5.21 -1.59 -0.71
N SER A 66 4.98 -2.90 -0.56
CA SER A 66 5.75 -3.92 -1.27
C SER A 66 5.56 -3.85 -2.79
N LYS A 67 4.34 -3.53 -3.27
CA LYS A 67 4.06 -3.39 -4.70
C LYS A 67 4.73 -2.16 -5.31
N TYR A 68 4.69 -1.02 -4.63
CA TYR A 68 5.40 0.19 -5.08
C TYR A 68 6.90 -0.04 -5.20
N VAL A 69 7.51 -0.62 -4.15
CA VAL A 69 8.94 -0.89 -4.11
C VAL A 69 9.33 -1.95 -5.14
N ALA A 70 8.54 -3.02 -5.29
CA ALA A 70 8.76 -4.02 -6.32
C ALA A 70 8.67 -3.42 -7.73
N GLY A 71 7.70 -2.54 -8.00
CA GLY A 71 7.62 -1.84 -9.28
C GLY A 71 8.86 -0.99 -9.57
N ASP A 72 9.35 -0.21 -8.61
CA ASP A 72 10.57 0.59 -8.83
C ASP A 72 11.82 -0.28 -9.06
N ILE A 73 11.95 -1.38 -8.31
CA ILE A 73 13.05 -2.34 -8.48
C ILE A 73 13.00 -3.00 -9.85
N ASP A 74 11.82 -3.45 -10.30
CA ASP A 74 11.62 -4.02 -11.63
C ASP A 74 12.00 -3.03 -12.73
N GLY A 75 11.72 -1.74 -12.53
CA GLY A 75 12.13 -0.66 -13.42
C GLY A 75 13.64 -0.51 -13.50
N ILE A 76 14.31 -0.48 -12.33
CA ILE A 76 15.78 -0.42 -12.25
C ILE A 76 16.42 -1.64 -12.93
N MET A 77 15.86 -2.83 -12.73
CA MET A 77 16.35 -4.07 -13.35
C MET A 77 16.19 -4.07 -14.87
N ASN A 78 15.05 -3.60 -15.38
CA ASN A 78 14.78 -3.48 -16.81
C ASN A 78 15.69 -2.42 -17.47
N ASP A 79 15.83 -1.23 -16.87
CA ASP A 79 16.70 -0.17 -17.37
C ASP A 79 18.18 -0.58 -17.35
N GLY A 80 18.58 -1.39 -16.37
CA GLY A 80 19.93 -1.94 -16.24
C GLY A 80 20.28 -3.01 -17.27
N LYS A 81 19.38 -3.38 -18.21
CA LYS A 81 19.52 -4.52 -19.13
C LYS A 81 19.84 -5.83 -18.39
N SER A 82 19.31 -5.98 -17.18
CA SER A 82 19.54 -7.17 -16.37
C SER A 82 18.83 -8.35 -17.02
N SER A 83 19.60 -9.35 -17.47
CA SER A 83 19.09 -10.57 -18.13
C SER A 83 18.25 -11.47 -17.20
N TYR A 84 18.16 -11.10 -15.91
CA TYR A 84 17.42 -11.83 -14.88
C TYR A 84 15.89 -11.69 -15.01
N MET A 85 15.37 -10.66 -15.71
CA MET A 85 13.93 -10.51 -15.93
C MET A 85 13.60 -10.41 -17.43
N GLN A 86 13.53 -11.55 -18.12
CA GLN A 86 12.99 -11.63 -19.49
C GLN A 86 11.45 -11.55 -19.55
N LYS A 87 10.78 -10.79 -18.67
CA LYS A 87 9.32 -10.65 -18.67
C LYS A 87 8.88 -9.18 -18.60
N PRO A 88 7.74 -8.87 -19.24
CA PRO A 88 7.53 -7.62 -19.96
C PRO A 88 7.36 -6.44 -18.99
N GLU A 89 7.88 -5.29 -19.40
CA GLU A 89 7.74 -3.96 -18.76
C GLU A 89 6.32 -3.64 -18.26
N ALA A 90 5.29 -4.32 -18.79
CA ALA A 90 3.92 -4.33 -18.28
C ALA A 90 3.84 -4.63 -16.78
N ARG A 91 4.60 -5.62 -16.27
CA ARG A 91 4.51 -6.07 -14.87
C ARG A 91 4.89 -4.98 -13.87
N ASN A 92 5.82 -4.09 -14.21
CA ASN A 92 6.16 -2.91 -13.40
C ASN A 92 4.96 -1.98 -13.23
N ARG A 93 4.39 -1.55 -14.37
CA ARG A 93 3.27 -0.61 -14.39
C ARG A 93 2.08 -1.20 -13.68
N ASP A 94 1.78 -2.48 -13.91
CA ASP A 94 0.69 -3.19 -13.27
C ASP A 94 0.81 -3.16 -11.74
N LEU A 95 2.00 -3.43 -11.17
CA LEU A 95 2.20 -3.41 -9.72
C LEU A 95 2.01 -2.01 -9.11
N LYS A 96 2.54 -0.97 -9.77
CA LYS A 96 2.41 0.41 -9.29
C LYS A 96 0.98 0.94 -9.46
N ASP A 97 0.31 0.58 -10.55
CA ASP A 97 -1.08 0.97 -10.82
C ASP A 97 -2.04 0.28 -9.85
N GLU A 98 -1.83 -1.00 -9.54
CA GLU A 98 -2.58 -1.71 -8.50
C GLU A 98 -2.35 -1.09 -7.10
N ALA A 99 -1.10 -0.78 -6.74
CA ALA A 99 -0.78 -0.13 -5.47
C ALA A 99 -1.42 1.26 -5.38
N ASN A 100 -1.39 2.02 -6.48
CA ASN A 100 -2.01 3.33 -6.57
C ASN A 100 -3.53 3.26 -6.47
N THR A 101 -4.15 2.25 -7.10
CA THR A 101 -5.59 2.02 -6.99
C THR A 101 -5.99 1.78 -5.54
N LEU A 102 -5.30 0.88 -4.83
CA LEU A 102 -5.57 0.60 -3.41
C LEU A 102 -5.35 1.83 -2.52
N LEU A 103 -4.30 2.62 -2.77
CA LEU A 103 -4.02 3.83 -2.02
C LEU A 103 -5.07 4.93 -2.27
N GLU A 104 -5.55 5.05 -3.50
CA GLU A 104 -6.62 5.96 -3.88
C GLU A 104 -7.97 5.51 -3.30
N GLU A 105 -8.27 4.21 -3.26
CA GLU A 105 -9.45 3.67 -2.59
C GLU A 105 -9.44 3.97 -1.09
N LEU A 106 -8.28 3.88 -0.43
CA LEU A 106 -8.09 4.31 0.97
C LEU A 106 -8.28 5.82 1.14
N ARG A 107 -7.77 6.62 0.19
CA ARG A 107 -7.93 8.08 0.17
C ARG A 107 -9.39 8.49 -0.03
N MET A 108 -10.11 7.81 -0.94
CA MET A 108 -11.53 8.03 -1.21
C MET A 108 -12.43 7.44 -0.12
N GLY A 109 -11.92 6.48 0.67
CA GLY A 109 -12.64 5.79 1.75
C GLY A 109 -13.58 4.72 1.24
N GLN A 110 -13.30 4.20 0.04
CA GLN A 110 -13.94 2.99 -0.47
C GLN A 110 -13.44 1.76 0.29
N ILE A 111 -12.17 1.78 0.66
CA ILE A 111 -11.58 0.91 1.69
C ILE A 111 -11.33 1.77 2.92
N SER A 112 -11.75 1.27 4.08
CA SER A 112 -11.56 1.94 5.36
C SER A 112 -10.56 1.15 6.20
N LEU A 113 -9.54 1.83 6.72
CA LEU A 113 -8.76 1.28 7.83
C LEU A 113 -9.59 1.30 9.11
N ILE A 114 -9.31 0.39 10.04
CA ILE A 114 -10.05 0.23 11.29
C ILE A 114 -9.91 1.47 12.20
N THR A 115 -8.82 2.24 12.06
CA THR A 115 -8.53 3.46 12.83
C THR A 115 -8.73 4.76 12.03
N PRO A 116 -9.97 5.11 11.59
CA PRO A 116 -10.22 6.39 10.95
C PRO A 116 -9.94 7.52 11.94
N ARG A 117 -9.37 8.63 11.44
CA ARG A 117 -9.41 9.92 12.14
C ARG A 117 -10.90 10.26 12.20
N LEU A 118 -11.46 10.36 13.39
CA LEU A 118 -12.91 10.51 13.65
C LEU A 118 -13.64 11.26 12.53
N PRO A 119 -14.84 10.80 12.12
CA PRO A 119 -15.56 11.41 11.02
C PRO A 119 -15.83 12.89 11.30
N ILE A 120 -15.67 13.76 10.29
CA ILE A 120 -16.56 14.92 10.22
C ILE A 120 -17.94 14.31 10.10
N THR A 121 -18.67 14.36 11.21
CA THR A 121 -20.04 13.91 11.41
C THR A 121 -20.87 14.01 10.14
N LYS A 122 -21.28 12.87 9.58
CA LYS A 122 -22.65 12.76 9.12
C LYS A 122 -23.48 12.21 10.27
N LEU A 123 -23.93 13.13 11.12
CA LEU A 123 -25.17 13.00 11.87
C LEU A 123 -26.29 12.84 10.83
N THR A 124 -26.45 11.65 10.25
CA THR A 124 -27.71 11.33 9.57
C THR A 124 -28.60 10.68 10.61
N VAL A 125 -29.44 11.52 11.19
CA VAL A 125 -30.50 11.22 12.14
C VAL A 125 -31.33 10.04 11.62
N GLY A 126 -31.02 8.84 12.11
CA GLY A 126 -31.84 7.65 11.93
C GLY A 126 -33.07 7.72 12.84
N GLY A 127 -33.96 8.68 12.56
CA GLY A 127 -35.29 8.76 13.16
C GLY A 127 -36.11 7.54 12.75
N LYS A 128 -35.98 6.46 13.51
CA LYS A 128 -36.77 5.24 13.40
C LYS A 128 -38.21 5.54 13.81
N ARG A 129 -39.02 6.13 12.91
CA ARG A 129 -40.48 6.10 13.03
C ARG A 129 -40.93 4.69 12.68
N HIS A 130 -40.88 3.81 13.69
CA HIS A 130 -41.57 2.53 13.64
C HIS A 130 -43.07 2.80 13.52
N GLY A 131 -43.67 2.26 12.47
CA GLY A 131 -45.10 2.36 12.22
C GLY A 131 -45.89 1.73 13.36
N CYS A 132 -46.86 2.48 13.87
CA CYS A 132 -47.96 1.93 14.64
C CYS A 132 -48.71 0.93 13.76
N LYS A 133 -48.58 -0.36 14.07
CA LYS A 133 -49.56 -1.38 13.73
C LYS A 133 -50.21 -1.86 15.02
N GLY A 134 -51.52 -1.66 15.10
CA GLY A 134 -52.42 -2.45 15.96
C GLY A 134 -52.56 -1.98 17.40
N CYS A 135 -53.64 -1.23 17.66
CA CYS A 135 -54.47 -1.45 18.84
C CYS A 135 -55.93 -1.36 18.38
N LEU A 136 -56.61 -2.50 18.58
CA LEU A 136 -58.04 -2.79 18.73
C LEU A 136 -59.05 -1.66 18.46
#